data_AF-A0AAE9WTJ9-F1
#
_entry.id   AF-A0AAE9WTJ9-F1
#
_cell.length_a   1.000
_cell.length_b   1.000
_cell.length_c   1.000
_cell.angle_alpha   90.00
_cell.angle_beta   90.00
_cell.angle_gamma   90.00
#
_symmetry.space_group_name_H-M   'P 1'
#
loop_
_entity.id
_entity.type
_entity.pdbx_description
1 polymer ?
#
loop_
_entity_poly.entity_id
_entity_poly.type
_entity_poly.pdbx_seq_one_letter_code
_entity_poly.pdbx_strand_id
1 'polypeptide(L)'
;MVIISYLYKHSSDFLGVPFVNKSILWLMYGAILKDSNNFIKRDLGKRWIQSDLDIFMSLKKNFKISNKMDIYITYLFNTIRFSIDLKTFGIENVLFSDYKDYNYFVSEKKIKIRVSSIDFSIDFLFSHENSDQLVEKMYNLCYENDFSMFILIGSYLNNYKLQKDVSIVFYKNDVDRDDLMNTLLVNEEIKLSKKGYKSIKFGDNIQNFDIYQIVTKLFYIITI
;
A
#
# COMPACT_ATOMS: atom_id res chain seq x y z
N MET A 1 1.56 3.43 19.88
CA MET A 1 2.95 3.90 20.08
C MET A 1 3.20 4.44 21.49
N VAL A 2 2.38 5.36 22.03
CA VAL A 2 2.61 6.01 23.34
C VAL A 2 2.81 5.03 24.51
N ILE A 3 1.98 3.99 24.63
CA ILE A 3 2.10 2.98 25.70
C ILE A 3 3.39 2.17 25.59
N ILE A 4 3.79 1.79 24.36
CA ILE A 4 5.04 1.05 24.11
C ILE A 4 6.25 1.93 24.47
N SER A 5 6.24 3.21 24.08
CA SER A 5 7.29 4.16 24.44
C SER A 5 7.37 4.42 25.95
N TYR A 6 6.24 4.46 26.66
CA TYR A 6 6.18 4.58 28.12
C TYR A 6 6.78 3.35 28.81
N LEU A 7 6.36 2.15 28.41
CA LEU A 7 6.86 0.89 28.97
C LEU A 7 8.35 0.70 28.69
N TYR A 8 8.84 1.06 27.50
CA TYR A 8 10.26 0.99 27.16
C TYR A 8 11.12 2.00 27.94
N LYS A 9 10.56 3.15 28.30
CA LYS A 9 11.28 4.18 29.07
C LYS A 9 11.54 3.71 30.48
N HIS A 10 10.49 3.20 31.13
CA HIS A 10 10.62 2.67 32.48
C HIS A 10 11.44 1.38 32.56
N SER A 11 11.40 0.53 31.53
CA SER A 11 12.29 -0.64 31.48
C SER A 11 13.75 -0.27 31.21
N SER A 12 14.01 0.75 30.39
CA SER A 12 15.36 1.30 30.17
C SER A 12 15.97 1.91 31.44
N ASP A 13 15.18 2.68 32.19
CA ASP A 13 15.59 3.23 33.48
C ASP A 13 15.91 2.13 34.50
N PHE A 14 15.10 1.05 34.51
CA PHE A 14 15.33 -0.12 35.38
C PHE A 14 16.55 -0.95 34.97
N LEU A 15 16.79 -1.13 33.67
CA LEU A 15 17.85 -2.00 33.13
C LEU A 15 19.20 -1.28 32.95
N GLY A 16 19.27 0.04 33.17
CA GLY A 16 20.50 0.83 33.01
C GLY A 16 21.04 0.88 31.58
N VAL A 17 20.21 0.55 30.58
CA VAL A 17 20.56 0.60 29.16
C VAL A 17 19.89 1.81 28.50
N PRO A 18 20.49 2.44 27.49
CA PRO A 18 19.87 3.58 26.80
C PRO A 18 18.51 3.20 26.22
N PHE A 19 17.52 4.09 26.39
CA PHE A 19 16.13 3.93 25.93
C PHE A 19 16.02 3.48 24.45
N VAL A 20 16.96 3.93 23.62
CA VAL A 20 17.11 3.49 22.24
C VAL A 20 18.60 3.22 21.98
N ASN A 21 18.96 1.97 21.71
CA ASN A 21 20.31 1.64 21.22
C ASN A 21 20.44 2.01 19.72
N LYS A 22 21.67 2.03 19.20
CA LYS A 22 21.95 2.45 17.82
C LYS A 22 21.22 1.60 16.76
N SER A 23 20.94 0.34 17.04
CA SER A 23 20.23 -0.55 16.10
C SER A 23 18.72 -0.25 16.05
N ILE A 24 18.09 -0.10 17.21
CA ILE A 24 16.67 0.27 17.33
C ILE A 24 16.44 1.68 16.77
N LEU A 25 17.41 2.58 16.96
CA LEU A 25 17.39 3.90 16.33
C LEU A 25 17.24 3.80 14.82
N TRP A 26 18.11 3.05 14.14
CA TRP A 26 18.07 2.95 12.68
C TRP A 26 16.78 2.32 12.19
N LEU A 27 16.22 1.37 12.94
CA LEU A 27 14.91 0.79 12.66
C LEU A 27 13.79 1.82 12.76
N MET A 28 13.71 2.57 13.87
CA MET A 28 12.72 3.64 14.07
C MET A 28 12.89 4.73 13.01
N TYR A 29 14.13 5.15 12.76
CA TYR A 29 14.47 6.19 11.79
C TYR A 29 14.06 5.79 10.37
N GLY A 30 14.42 4.57 9.95
CA GLY A 30 14.08 4.02 8.65
C GLY A 30 12.58 3.82 8.48
N ALA A 31 11.87 3.32 9.49
CA ALA A 31 10.42 3.14 9.46
C ALA A 31 9.70 4.48 9.26
N ILE A 32 10.06 5.50 10.06
CA ILE A 32 9.47 6.84 9.93
C ILE A 32 9.77 7.44 8.55
N LEU A 33 11.01 7.33 8.06
CA LEU A 33 11.38 7.83 6.72
C LEU A 33 10.64 7.12 5.59
N LYS A 34 10.48 5.80 5.69
CA LYS A 34 9.73 5.00 4.73
C LYS A 34 8.27 5.42 4.72
N ASP A 35 7.63 5.54 5.88
CA ASP A 35 6.20 5.83 6.01
C ASP A 35 5.86 7.30 5.74
N SER A 36 6.77 8.24 6.02
CA SER A 36 6.59 9.66 5.67
C SER A 36 7.04 9.99 4.24
N ASN A 37 7.72 9.05 3.56
CA ASN A 37 8.44 9.28 2.31
C ASN A 37 9.34 10.53 2.40
N ASN A 38 10.18 10.56 3.44
CA ASN A 38 11.06 11.68 3.75
C ASN A 38 10.34 13.03 3.95
N PHE A 39 9.15 13.01 4.56
CA PHE A 39 8.38 14.22 4.89
C PHE A 39 8.18 15.20 3.72
N ILE A 40 8.09 14.68 2.49
CA ILE A 40 7.87 15.54 1.31
C ILE A 40 6.58 16.32 1.53
N LYS A 41 6.69 17.66 1.54
CA LYS A 41 5.56 18.59 1.77
C LYS A 41 4.54 18.63 0.62
N ARG A 42 4.82 17.96 -0.51
CA ARG A 42 3.98 17.94 -1.71
C ARG A 42 3.27 16.61 -1.88
N ASP A 43 2.08 16.67 -2.49
CA ASP A 43 1.07 15.62 -2.71
C ASP A 43 1.57 14.27 -3.26
N LEU A 44 2.29 13.50 -2.44
CA LEU A 44 2.52 12.07 -2.65
C LEU A 44 1.62 11.21 -1.76
N GLY A 45 0.66 11.84 -1.06
CA GLY A 45 -0.43 11.14 -0.37
C GLY A 45 -0.03 10.31 0.84
N LYS A 46 1.17 10.50 1.41
CA LYS A 46 1.56 9.89 2.69
C LYS A 46 1.23 10.84 3.83
N ARG A 47 0.30 10.42 4.70
CA ARG A 47 -0.10 11.16 5.91
C ARG A 47 0.97 10.94 6.97
N TRP A 48 1.85 11.91 7.16
CA TRP A 48 2.61 12.04 8.39
C TRP A 48 1.96 13.16 9.21
N ILE A 49 1.95 13.02 10.53
CA ILE A 49 1.48 14.04 11.45
C ILE A 49 2.66 14.76 12.10
N GLN A 50 2.41 15.92 12.71
CA GLN A 50 3.48 16.72 13.33
C GLN A 50 4.32 15.91 14.32
N SER A 51 3.69 15.02 15.08
CA SER A 51 4.40 14.13 16.02
C SER A 51 5.43 13.23 15.35
N ASP A 52 5.18 12.74 14.13
CA ASP A 52 6.15 11.92 13.39
C ASP A 52 7.40 12.72 13.04
N LEU A 53 7.20 13.98 12.62
CA LEU A 53 8.28 14.91 12.30
C LEU A 53 9.08 15.30 13.55
N ASP A 54 8.40 15.56 14.66
CA ASP A 54 9.05 15.92 15.93
C ASP A 54 9.94 14.78 16.45
N ILE A 55 9.44 13.54 16.40
CA ILE A 55 10.21 12.34 16.76
C ILE A 55 11.40 12.18 15.81
N PHE A 56 11.18 12.27 14.50
CA PHE A 56 12.24 12.17 13.49
C PHE A 56 13.35 13.19 13.73
N MET A 57 13.00 14.47 13.91
CA MET A 57 13.97 15.54 14.15
C MET A 57 14.70 15.36 15.47
N SER A 58 14.03 14.86 16.50
CA SER A 58 14.65 14.53 17.79
C SER A 58 15.71 13.43 17.66
N LEU A 59 15.37 12.32 16.97
CA LEU A 59 16.31 11.23 16.69
C LEU A 59 17.52 11.75 15.88
N LYS A 60 17.24 12.51 14.82
CA LYS A 60 18.26 13.09 13.94
C LYS A 60 19.25 13.98 14.71
N LYS A 61 18.73 14.88 15.56
CA LYS A 61 19.54 15.78 16.39
C LYS A 61 20.38 15.02 17.41
N ASN A 62 19.76 14.10 18.16
CA ASN A 62 20.42 13.37 19.24
C ASN A 62 21.56 12.48 18.72
N PHE A 63 21.38 11.87 17.55
CA PHE A 63 22.36 10.96 16.96
C PHE A 63 23.21 11.59 15.85
N LYS A 64 23.11 12.91 15.64
CA LYS A 64 23.87 13.69 14.66
C LYS A 64 23.78 13.09 13.24
N ILE A 65 22.60 12.65 12.83
CA ILE A 65 22.37 12.05 11.51
C ILE A 65 22.32 13.17 10.46
N SER A 66 23.09 13.03 9.39
CA SER A 66 23.17 14.04 8.32
C SER A 66 22.01 13.95 7.33
N ASN A 67 21.65 15.06 6.68
CA ASN A 67 20.64 15.10 5.62
C ASN A 67 20.95 14.15 4.44
N LYS A 68 22.23 13.87 4.18
CA LYS A 68 22.64 12.92 3.13
C LYS A 68 22.15 11.50 3.43
N MET A 69 22.07 11.14 4.72
CA MET A 69 21.57 9.84 5.13
C MET A 69 20.07 9.69 4.87
N ASP A 70 19.29 10.76 5.02
CA ASP A 70 17.85 10.77 4.73
C ASP A 70 17.61 10.42 3.27
N ILE A 71 18.33 11.13 2.38
CA ILE A 71 18.27 10.90 0.93
C ILE A 71 18.68 9.48 0.59
N TYR A 72 19.80 9.01 1.14
CA TYR A 72 20.30 7.65 0.91
C TYR A 72 19.30 6.58 1.33
N ILE A 73 18.76 6.67 2.55
CA ILE A 73 17.80 5.69 3.09
C ILE A 73 16.51 5.70 2.27
N THR A 74 15.97 6.88 1.96
CA THR A 74 14.74 7.00 1.16
C THR A 74 14.94 6.48 -0.26
N TYR A 75 16.07 6.79 -0.89
CA TYR A 75 16.41 6.24 -2.21
C TYR A 75 16.53 4.72 -2.16
N LEU A 76 17.28 4.18 -1.19
CA LEU A 76 17.47 2.75 -1.01
C LEU A 76 16.13 2.02 -0.84
N PHE A 77 15.22 2.55 0.00
CA PHE A 77 13.89 1.97 0.16
C PHE A 77 13.09 1.99 -1.14
N ASN A 78 13.09 3.11 -1.88
CA ASN A 78 12.38 3.20 -3.14
C ASN A 78 12.98 2.26 -4.20
N THR A 79 14.29 2.15 -4.27
CA THR A 79 14.97 1.22 -5.17
C THR A 79 14.58 -0.21 -4.83
N ILE A 80 14.74 -0.66 -3.59
CA ILE A 80 14.37 -2.01 -3.15
C ILE A 80 12.90 -2.28 -3.48
N ARG A 81 12.02 -1.33 -3.16
CA ARG A 81 10.57 -1.43 -3.36
C ARG A 81 10.20 -1.70 -4.83
N PHE A 82 10.83 -0.99 -5.75
CA PHE A 82 10.52 -1.07 -7.18
C PHE A 82 11.47 -2.00 -7.97
N SER A 83 12.41 -2.68 -7.31
CA SER A 83 13.39 -3.58 -7.93
C SER A 83 13.20 -5.05 -7.55
N ILE A 84 12.07 -5.42 -6.93
CA ILE A 84 11.78 -6.81 -6.58
C ILE A 84 11.58 -7.61 -7.87
N ASP A 85 12.34 -8.70 -8.01
CA ASP A 85 12.16 -9.67 -9.07
C ASP A 85 11.02 -10.65 -8.73
N LEU A 86 9.87 -10.44 -9.37
CA LEU A 86 8.67 -11.25 -9.16
C LEU A 86 8.85 -12.72 -9.55
N LYS A 87 9.78 -13.03 -10.47
CA LYS A 87 10.07 -14.42 -10.85
C LYS A 87 10.78 -15.15 -9.73
N THR A 88 11.80 -14.51 -9.14
CA THR A 88 12.58 -15.09 -8.04
C THR A 88 11.76 -15.20 -6.77
N PHE A 89 10.91 -14.21 -6.47
CA PHE A 89 10.12 -14.18 -5.24
C PHE A 89 8.77 -14.90 -5.31
N GLY A 90 8.31 -15.34 -6.49
CA GLY A 90 6.96 -15.83 -6.70
C GLY A 90 5.97 -14.66 -6.77
N ILE A 91 5.31 -14.52 -7.92
CA ILE A 91 4.43 -13.39 -8.20
C ILE A 91 3.24 -13.34 -7.23
N GLU A 92 2.73 -14.48 -6.79
CA GLU A 92 1.62 -14.62 -5.86
C GLU A 92 1.92 -14.04 -4.48
N ASN A 93 3.20 -13.93 -4.10
CA ASN A 93 3.60 -13.39 -2.81
C ASN A 93 3.31 -11.89 -2.66
N VAL A 94 3.10 -11.16 -3.78
CA VAL A 94 2.65 -9.76 -3.74
C VAL A 94 1.26 -9.60 -3.12
N LEU A 95 0.44 -10.66 -3.10
CA LEU A 95 -0.88 -10.62 -2.47
C LEU A 95 -0.79 -10.54 -0.94
N PHE A 96 0.36 -10.93 -0.38
CA PHE A 96 0.61 -11.02 1.06
C PHE A 96 1.56 -9.94 1.59
N SER A 97 2.15 -9.11 0.73
CA SER A 97 3.17 -8.14 1.12
C SER A 97 2.61 -6.98 1.96
N ASP A 98 1.45 -6.47 1.58
CA ASP A 98 0.71 -5.42 2.30
C ASP A 98 -0.78 -5.60 2.01
N TYR A 99 -1.50 -6.27 2.91
CA TYR A 99 -2.92 -6.51 2.76
C TYR A 99 -3.70 -6.17 4.02
N LYS A 100 -4.99 -5.89 3.84
CA LYS A 100 -5.94 -5.67 4.92
C LYS A 100 -7.26 -6.36 4.59
N ASP A 101 -7.85 -6.96 5.61
CA ASP A 101 -9.17 -7.57 5.54
C ASP A 101 -10.19 -6.70 6.24
N TYR A 102 -11.30 -6.49 5.57
CA TYR A 102 -12.43 -5.75 6.09
C TYR A 102 -13.65 -6.66 6.14
N ASN A 103 -14.29 -6.70 7.30
CA ASN A 103 -15.52 -7.45 7.52
C ASN A 103 -16.63 -6.44 7.81
N TYR A 104 -17.51 -6.24 6.85
CA TYR A 104 -18.68 -5.37 6.98
C TYR A 104 -19.92 -6.19 7.24
N PHE A 105 -20.78 -5.68 8.11
CA PHE A 105 -22.11 -6.22 8.33
C PHE A 105 -23.12 -5.13 7.97
N VAL A 106 -23.77 -5.27 6.81
CA VAL A 106 -24.67 -4.26 6.24
C VAL A 106 -25.95 -4.95 5.80
N SER A 107 -27.10 -4.47 6.28
CA SER A 107 -28.42 -5.01 5.93
C SER A 107 -28.49 -6.53 6.07
N GLU A 108 -28.01 -7.06 7.20
CA GLU A 108 -27.92 -8.51 7.51
C GLU A 108 -26.99 -9.35 6.61
N LYS A 109 -26.33 -8.72 5.63
CA LYS A 109 -25.30 -9.37 4.81
C LYS A 109 -23.92 -9.16 5.43
N LYS A 110 -23.14 -10.24 5.47
CA LYS A 110 -21.71 -10.19 5.82
C LYS A 110 -20.89 -10.06 4.54
N ILE A 111 -20.31 -8.89 4.31
CA ILE A 111 -19.47 -8.61 3.16
C ILE A 111 -18.02 -8.62 3.63
N LYS A 112 -17.22 -9.56 3.12
CA LYS A 112 -15.79 -9.62 3.42
C LYS A 112 -14.98 -9.15 2.22
N ILE A 113 -14.04 -8.25 2.45
CA ILE A 113 -13.23 -7.64 1.40
C ILE A 113 -11.76 -7.77 1.78
N ARG A 114 -10.94 -8.30 0.85
CA ARG A 114 -9.49 -8.17 0.94
C ARG A 114 -9.01 -7.03 0.05
N VAL A 115 -8.12 -6.20 0.59
CA VAL A 115 -7.42 -5.16 -0.18
C VAL A 115 -5.92 -5.45 -0.08
N SER A 116 -5.26 -5.68 -1.21
CA SER A 116 -3.80 -5.83 -1.29
C SER A 116 -3.20 -4.63 -2.01
N SER A 117 -2.28 -3.94 -1.32
CA SER A 117 -1.46 -2.87 -1.90
C SER A 117 -0.19 -3.48 -2.48
N ILE A 118 0.07 -3.20 -3.75
CA ILE A 118 1.23 -3.72 -4.47
C ILE A 118 2.09 -2.57 -5.00
N ASP A 119 3.39 -2.82 -5.07
CA ASP A 119 4.39 -1.82 -5.49
C ASP A 119 4.67 -1.86 -7.00
N PHE A 120 3.66 -2.25 -7.77
CA PHE A 120 3.70 -2.37 -9.22
C PHE A 120 2.42 -1.77 -9.80
N SER A 121 2.43 -1.46 -11.10
CA SER A 121 1.17 -1.24 -11.80
C SER A 121 0.44 -2.57 -11.96
N ILE A 122 -0.88 -2.57 -11.81
CA ILE A 122 -1.69 -3.80 -11.96
C ILE A 122 -1.59 -4.35 -13.39
N ASP A 123 -1.49 -3.46 -14.39
CA ASP A 123 -1.31 -3.88 -15.78
C ASP A 123 0.01 -4.63 -15.99
N PHE A 124 1.11 -4.15 -15.39
CA PHE A 124 2.39 -4.86 -15.39
C PHE A 124 2.25 -6.24 -14.73
N LEU A 125 1.59 -6.30 -13.57
CA LEU A 125 1.41 -7.54 -12.83
C LEU A 125 0.63 -8.59 -13.64
N PHE A 126 -0.44 -8.20 -14.32
CA PHE A 126 -1.23 -9.09 -15.16
C PHE A 126 -0.59 -9.40 -16.53
N SER A 127 0.38 -8.60 -16.97
CA SER A 127 1.20 -8.90 -18.16
C SER A 127 2.36 -9.86 -17.91
N HIS A 128 2.66 -10.16 -16.64
CA HIS A 128 3.77 -11.05 -16.29
C HIS A 128 3.51 -12.48 -16.75
N GLU A 129 4.56 -13.21 -17.13
CA GLU A 129 4.48 -14.60 -17.63
C GLU A 129 3.81 -15.59 -16.66
N ASN A 130 3.72 -15.24 -15.36
CA ASN A 130 3.19 -16.09 -14.30
C ASN A 130 1.86 -15.54 -13.74
N SER A 131 1.19 -14.62 -14.45
CA SER A 131 -0.03 -13.98 -13.96
C SER A 131 -1.18 -14.97 -13.70
N ASP A 132 -1.21 -16.11 -14.39
CA ASP A 132 -2.16 -17.19 -14.12
C ASP A 132 -2.03 -17.72 -12.68
N GLN A 133 -0.80 -17.92 -12.18
CA GLN A 133 -0.54 -18.38 -10.81
C GLN A 133 -1.01 -17.36 -9.76
N LEU A 134 -0.80 -16.07 -10.04
CA LEU A 134 -1.29 -14.97 -9.20
C LEU A 134 -2.83 -14.99 -9.12
N VAL A 135 -3.49 -15.09 -10.27
CA VAL A 135 -4.96 -15.12 -10.34
C VAL A 135 -5.48 -16.36 -9.62
N GLU A 136 -4.90 -17.53 -9.85
CA GLU A 136 -5.27 -18.75 -9.14
C GLU A 136 -5.15 -18.58 -7.63
N LYS A 137 -4.02 -18.04 -7.15
CA LYS A 137 -3.85 -17.83 -5.71
C LYS A 137 -4.87 -16.85 -5.14
N MET A 138 -5.18 -15.78 -5.87
CA MET A 138 -6.20 -14.81 -5.46
C MET A 138 -7.60 -15.43 -5.39
N TYR A 139 -7.99 -16.28 -6.34
CA TYR A 139 -9.26 -17.00 -6.29
C TYR A 139 -9.32 -18.03 -5.16
N ASN A 140 -8.23 -18.76 -4.91
CA ASN A 140 -8.12 -19.67 -3.78
C ASN A 140 -8.27 -18.92 -2.45
N LEU A 141 -7.66 -17.74 -2.32
CA LEU A 141 -7.84 -16.89 -1.14
C LEU A 141 -9.30 -16.45 -0.96
N CYS A 142 -9.99 -16.06 -2.05
CA CYS A 142 -11.40 -15.72 -2.00
C CYS A 142 -12.27 -16.88 -1.52
N TYR A 143 -12.01 -18.09 -2.02
CA TYR A 143 -12.71 -19.30 -1.63
C TYR A 143 -12.44 -19.66 -0.16
N GLU A 144 -11.17 -19.80 0.23
CA GLU A 144 -10.73 -20.24 1.56
C GLU A 144 -11.19 -19.29 2.68
N ASN A 145 -11.21 -17.98 2.40
CA ASN A 145 -11.52 -16.96 3.41
C ASN A 145 -12.94 -16.40 3.29
N ASP A 146 -13.72 -16.92 2.34
CA ASP A 146 -15.10 -16.53 2.11
C ASP A 146 -15.25 -15.04 1.72
N PHE A 147 -14.28 -14.50 0.96
CA PHE A 147 -14.31 -13.11 0.51
C PHE A 147 -15.42 -12.87 -0.53
N SER A 148 -16.13 -11.75 -0.39
CA SER A 148 -17.07 -11.26 -1.40
C SER A 148 -16.33 -10.54 -2.53
N MET A 149 -15.26 -9.83 -2.18
CA MET A 149 -14.50 -8.97 -3.09
C MET A 149 -13.00 -9.00 -2.78
N PHE A 150 -12.20 -8.89 -3.83
CA PHE A 150 -10.75 -8.69 -3.74
C PHE A 150 -10.38 -7.41 -4.49
N ILE A 151 -9.64 -6.51 -3.84
CA ILE A 151 -9.20 -5.25 -4.42
C ILE A 151 -7.67 -5.25 -4.49
N LEU A 152 -7.14 -5.03 -5.69
CA LEU A 152 -5.72 -4.74 -5.91
C LEU A 152 -5.54 -3.24 -6.03
N ILE A 153 -4.60 -2.67 -5.28
CA ILE A 153 -4.19 -1.27 -5.41
C ILE A 153 -2.72 -1.23 -5.80
N GLY A 154 -2.44 -0.90 -7.06
CA GLY A 154 -1.09 -0.70 -7.54
C GLY A 154 -0.56 0.69 -7.21
N SER A 155 0.72 0.77 -6.87
CA SER A 155 1.46 2.02 -6.67
C SER A 155 2.81 1.90 -7.36
N TYR A 156 3.08 2.78 -8.31
CA TYR A 156 4.29 2.70 -9.13
C TYR A 156 4.78 4.09 -9.55
N LEU A 157 6.05 4.18 -9.91
CA LEU A 157 6.63 5.39 -10.47
C LEU A 157 6.57 5.35 -12.00
N ASN A 158 6.05 6.41 -12.61
CA ASN A 158 6.09 6.63 -14.05
C ASN A 158 6.60 8.05 -14.30
N ASN A 159 7.70 8.19 -15.03
CA ASN A 159 8.40 9.47 -15.23
C ASN A 159 8.62 10.24 -13.91
N TYR A 160 9.11 9.53 -12.88
CA TYR A 160 9.35 10.05 -11.52
C TYR A 160 8.10 10.58 -10.79
N LYS A 161 6.90 10.33 -11.30
CA LYS A 161 5.64 10.65 -10.63
C LYS A 161 5.00 9.38 -10.09
N LEU A 162 4.52 9.46 -8.85
CA LEU A 162 3.75 8.38 -8.24
C LEU A 162 2.38 8.28 -8.92
N GLN A 163 2.08 7.10 -9.44
CA GLN A 163 0.77 6.74 -9.99
C GLN A 163 0.17 5.62 -9.16
N LYS A 164 -1.16 5.58 -9.11
CA LYS A 164 -1.90 4.48 -8.49
C LYS A 164 -2.99 3.97 -9.41
N ASP A 165 -3.13 2.66 -9.52
CA ASP A 165 -4.24 2.01 -10.20
C ASP A 165 -4.96 1.04 -9.28
N VAL A 166 -6.18 0.68 -9.65
CA VAL A 166 -7.04 -0.22 -8.89
C VAL A 166 -7.71 -1.22 -9.83
N SER A 167 -7.85 -2.45 -9.36
CA SER A 167 -8.68 -3.48 -9.97
C SER A 167 -9.52 -4.13 -8.88
N ILE A 168 -10.80 -4.33 -9.16
CA ILE A 168 -11.77 -4.86 -8.22
C ILE A 168 -12.32 -6.16 -8.80
N VAL A 169 -12.19 -7.22 -8.02
CA VAL A 169 -12.64 -8.57 -8.37
C VAL A 169 -13.84 -8.89 -7.50
N PHE A 170 -14.98 -9.13 -8.14
CA PHE A 170 -16.23 -9.52 -7.48
C PHE A 170 -16.29 -11.05 -7.52
N TYR A 171 -16.02 -11.70 -6.38
CA TYR A 171 -16.02 -13.16 -6.29
C TYR A 171 -17.41 -13.73 -6.02
N LYS A 172 -18.23 -13.00 -5.25
CA LYS A 172 -19.61 -13.34 -4.94
C LYS A 172 -20.57 -12.23 -5.35
N ASN A 173 -21.84 -12.59 -5.50
CA ASN A 173 -22.93 -11.65 -5.76
C ASN A 173 -23.48 -10.99 -4.47
N ASP A 174 -22.66 -10.86 -3.43
CA ASP A 174 -23.06 -10.21 -2.17
C ASP A 174 -23.20 -8.69 -2.35
N VAL A 175 -22.49 -8.13 -3.33
CA VAL A 175 -22.45 -6.72 -3.70
C VAL A 175 -22.89 -6.57 -5.15
N ASP A 176 -23.77 -5.61 -5.43
CA ASP A 176 -24.12 -5.25 -6.81
C ASP A 176 -22.91 -4.57 -7.48
N ARG A 177 -22.32 -5.26 -8.46
CA ARG A 177 -21.14 -4.79 -9.18
C ARG A 177 -21.41 -3.47 -9.89
N ASP A 178 -22.53 -3.38 -10.62
CA ASP A 178 -22.78 -2.24 -11.50
C ASP A 178 -23.11 -1.00 -10.67
N ASP A 179 -23.91 -1.15 -9.61
CA ASP A 179 -24.21 -0.06 -8.68
C ASP A 179 -22.94 0.48 -7.99
N LEU A 180 -22.09 -0.42 -7.46
CA LEU A 180 -20.84 0.00 -6.82
C LEU A 180 -19.89 0.68 -7.81
N MET A 181 -19.69 0.09 -9.00
CA MET A 181 -18.78 0.66 -9.98
C MET A 181 -19.28 2.01 -10.51
N ASN A 182 -20.59 2.15 -10.75
CA ASN A 182 -21.19 3.43 -11.13
C ASN A 182 -20.97 4.48 -10.04
N THR A 183 -21.22 4.13 -8.77
CA THR A 183 -21.00 5.00 -7.62
C THR A 183 -19.53 5.45 -7.52
N LEU A 184 -18.58 4.54 -7.71
CA LEU A 184 -17.15 4.86 -7.68
C LEU A 184 -16.71 5.73 -8.86
N LEU A 185 -17.30 5.57 -10.04
CA LEU A 185 -16.95 6.35 -11.24
C LEU A 185 -17.49 7.78 -11.20
N VAL A 186 -18.64 8.00 -10.55
CA VAL A 186 -19.25 9.34 -10.40
C VAL A 186 -18.78 10.08 -9.15
N ASN A 187 -18.04 9.42 -8.25
CA ASN A 187 -17.58 10.00 -7.00
C ASN A 187 -16.63 11.21 -7.26
N GLU A 188 -16.92 12.35 -6.64
CA GLU A 188 -16.14 13.57 -6.86
C GLU A 188 -14.81 13.60 -6.09
N GLU A 189 -14.72 12.86 -4.98
CA GLU A 189 -13.53 12.76 -4.12
C GLU A 189 -12.49 11.80 -4.71
N ILE A 190 -12.95 10.70 -5.32
CA ILE A 190 -12.11 9.69 -5.94
C ILE A 190 -12.45 9.62 -7.43
N LYS A 191 -11.65 10.29 -8.27
CA LYS A 191 -11.80 10.14 -9.72
C LYS A 191 -11.11 8.88 -10.21
N LEU A 192 -11.90 7.92 -10.66
CA LEU A 192 -11.42 6.76 -11.39
C LEU A 192 -11.54 7.00 -12.89
N SER A 193 -10.51 6.69 -13.66
CA SER A 193 -10.59 6.66 -15.13
C SER A 193 -10.19 5.29 -15.64
N LYS A 194 -10.97 4.73 -16.57
CA LYS A 194 -10.64 3.43 -17.17
C LYS A 194 -9.24 3.49 -17.81
N LYS A 195 -8.36 2.60 -17.37
CA LYS A 195 -6.96 2.52 -17.83
C LYS A 195 -6.78 1.38 -18.82
N GLY A 196 -7.41 0.23 -18.56
CA GLY A 196 -7.32 -0.94 -19.41
C GLY A 196 -8.18 -2.09 -18.91
N TYR A 197 -8.03 -3.25 -19.55
CA TYR A 197 -8.59 -4.50 -19.08
C TYR A 197 -7.66 -5.67 -19.45
N LYS A 198 -7.74 -6.76 -18.68
CA LYS A 198 -7.04 -8.01 -18.97
C LYS A 198 -7.99 -9.19 -18.83
N SER A 199 -7.93 -10.12 -19.78
CA SER A 199 -8.66 -11.39 -19.72
C SER A 199 -7.66 -12.48 -19.40
N ILE A 200 -7.84 -13.16 -18.28
CA ILE A 200 -6.93 -14.20 -17.79
C ILE A 200 -7.72 -15.50 -17.65
N LYS A 201 -7.12 -16.61 -18.09
CA LYS A 201 -7.75 -17.92 -18.00
C LYS A 201 -7.58 -18.46 -16.58
N PHE A 202 -8.67 -18.91 -15.98
CA PHE A 202 -8.68 -19.56 -14.68
C PHE A 202 -9.49 -20.87 -14.77
N GLY A 203 -8.79 -22.00 -14.76
CA GLY A 203 -9.38 -23.29 -15.12
C GLY A 203 -9.96 -23.23 -16.55
N ASP A 204 -11.23 -23.58 -16.70
CA ASP A 204 -11.94 -23.50 -17.99
C ASP A 204 -12.65 -22.15 -18.22
N ASN A 205 -12.59 -21.23 -17.25
CA ASN A 205 -13.25 -19.93 -17.32
C ASN A 205 -12.28 -18.80 -17.72
N ILE A 206 -12.82 -17.76 -18.36
CA ILE A 206 -12.08 -16.51 -18.62
C ILE A 206 -12.55 -15.47 -17.61
N GLN A 207 -11.61 -14.89 -16.87
CA GLN A 207 -11.85 -13.83 -15.91
C GLN A 207 -11.39 -12.49 -16.47
N ASN A 208 -12.27 -11.50 -16.43
CA ASN A 208 -12.02 -10.16 -16.95
C ASN A 208 -11.70 -9.21 -15.78
N PHE A 209 -10.53 -8.61 -15.84
CA PHE A 209 -10.03 -7.64 -14.88
C PHE A 209 -10.04 -6.26 -15.50
N ASP A 210 -10.99 -5.43 -15.11
CA ASP A 210 -10.93 -4.00 -15.42
C ASP A 210 -9.88 -3.33 -14.52
N ILE A 211 -9.12 -2.42 -15.12
CA ILE A 211 -8.09 -1.64 -14.42
C ILE A 211 -8.44 -0.16 -14.55
N TYR A 212 -8.47 0.53 -13.42
CA TYR A 212 -8.78 1.95 -13.34
C TYR A 212 -7.59 2.71 -12.78
N GLN A 213 -7.25 3.83 -13.40
CA GLN A 213 -6.31 4.79 -12.85
C GLN A 213 -7.02 5.59 -11.76
N ILE A 214 -6.38 5.71 -10.59
CA ILE A 214 -6.82 6.65 -9.56
C ILE A 214 -6.22 8.01 -9.92
N VAL A 215 -7.09 8.96 -10.24
CA VAL A 215 -6.75 10.35 -10.52
C VAL A 215 -7.03 11.16 -9.28
N THR A 216 -6.01 11.40 -8.47
CA THR A 216 -6.10 12.44 -7.44
C THR A 216 -6.18 13.80 -8.14
N LYS A 217 -7.33 14.49 -8.03
CA LYS A 217 -7.41 15.92 -8.34
C LYS A 217 -6.33 16.62 -7.51
N LEU A 218 -5.36 17.24 -8.18
CA LEU A 218 -4.60 18.32 -7.55
C LEU A 218 -5.64 19.36 -7.10
N PHE A 219 -5.85 19.49 -5.81
CA PHE A 219 -6.31 20.76 -5.29
C PHE A 219 -5.14 21.74 -5.49
N TYR A 220 -5.14 22.40 -6.65
CA TYR A 220 -4.46 23.68 -6.77
C TYR A 220 -5.14 24.62 -5.76
N ILE A 221 -4.54 24.75 -4.58
CA ILE A 221 -4.83 25.87 -3.69
C ILE A 221 -3.63 26.82 -3.79
N ILE A 222 -3.83 27.77 -4.70
CA ILE A 222 -3.52 29.20 -4.59
C ILE A 222 -2.04 29.61 -4.62
N THR A 223 -1.71 30.19 -5.78
CA THR A 223 -0.86 31.36 -6.00
C THR A 223 -0.77 32.32 -4.81
N ILE A 224 0.43 32.50 -4.25
CA ILE A 224 1.18 33.75 -3.97
C ILE A 224 2.46 33.35 -3.24
#